data_AF-A0A841QF47-F1
#
_entry.id   AF-A0A841QF47-F1
#
_cell.length_a   1.000
_cell.length_b   1.000
_cell.length_c   1.000
_cell.angle_alpha   90.00
_cell.angle_beta   90.00
_cell.angle_gamma   90.00
#
_symmetry.space_group_name_H-M   'P 1'
#
loop_
_entity.id
_entity.type
_entity.pdbx_description
1 polymer ?
#
loop_
_entity_poly.entity_id
_entity_poly.type
_entity_poly.pdbx_seq_one_letter_code
_entity_poly.pdbx_strand_id
1 'polypeptide(L)' 'MARVAIGWGVRDLAKEAGVSPDTIARLERGEELKASTVEAIRSALEAAGVEFIPENGGGAGVRLKLKRIVEILKI' A
#
# COMPACT_ATOMS: atom_id res chain seq x y z
N MET A 1 1.39 6.58 -4.38
CA MET A 1 2.77 6.25 -3.94
C MET A 1 2.83 5.70 -2.51
N ALA A 2 1.97 4.73 -2.15
CA ALA A 2 1.85 4.24 -0.77
C ALA A 2 2.99 3.30 -0.33
N ARG A 3 3.44 2.39 -1.21
CA ARG A 3 4.53 1.45 -0.90
C ARG A 3 5.84 2.14 -0.51
N VAL A 4 6.12 3.31 -1.07
CA VAL A 4 7.33 4.08 -0.76
C VAL A 4 7.31 4.57 0.70
N ALA A 5 6.14 4.98 1.19
CA ALA A 5 5.98 5.46 2.55
C ALA A 5 6.28 4.38 3.61
N ILE A 6 6.15 3.10 3.25
CA ILE A 6 6.48 1.95 4.09
C ILE A 6 7.81 1.27 3.70
N GLY A 7 8.59 1.87 2.80
CA GLY A 7 9.90 1.33 2.37
C GLY A 7 9.84 0.10 1.46
N TRP A 8 8.70 -0.19 0.85
CA TRP A 8 8.53 -1.33 -0.05
C TRP A 8 8.86 -1.00 -1.50
N GLY A 9 9.61 -1.90 -2.13
CA GLY A 9 9.74 -2.00 -3.58
C GLY A 9 8.53 -2.67 -4.22
N VAL A 10 8.53 -2.74 -5.55
CA VAL A 10 7.48 -3.40 -6.34
C VAL A 10 7.34 -4.89 -5.97
N ARG A 11 8.47 -5.57 -5.76
CA ARG A 11 8.50 -7.01 -5.42
C ARG A 11 7.96 -7.29 -4.02
N ASP A 12 8.21 -6.40 -3.06
CA ASP A 12 7.70 -6.56 -1.69
C ASP A 12 6.18 -6.44 -1.69
N LEU A 13 5.64 -5.39 -2.32
CA LEU A 13 4.19 -5.21 -2.43
C LEU A 13 3.53 -6.36 -3.20
N ALA A 14 4.14 -6.81 -4.30
CA ALA A 14 3.61 -7.93 -5.08
C ALA A 14 3.50 -9.21 -4.24
N LYS A 15 4.55 -9.52 -3.47
CA LYS A 15 4.59 -10.66 -2.56
C LYS A 15 3.49 -10.57 -1.51
N GLU A 16 3.39 -9.44 -0.81
CA GLU A 16 2.44 -9.26 0.30
C GLU A 16 0.99 -9.18 -0.18
N ALA A 17 0.74 -8.69 -1.40
CA ALA A 17 -0.59 -8.68 -2.02
C ALA A 17 -0.95 -9.97 -2.76
N GLY A 18 -0.02 -10.93 -2.89
CA GLY A 18 -0.26 -12.19 -3.60
C GLY A 18 -0.47 -12.04 -5.12
N VAL A 19 0.20 -11.08 -5.75
CA VAL A 19 0.09 -10.79 -7.19
C VAL A 19 1.46 -10.75 -7.87
N SER A 20 1.51 -10.67 -9.21
CA SER A 20 2.78 -10.54 -9.91
C SER A 20 3.37 -9.11 -9.80
N PRO A 21 4.71 -8.95 -9.85
CA PRO A 21 5.33 -7.63 -9.93
C PRO A 21 4.82 -6.79 -11.11
N ASP A 22 4.52 -7.41 -12.25
CA ASP A 22 3.92 -6.74 -13.40
C ASP A 22 2.53 -6.17 -13.09
N THR A 23 1.74 -6.85 -12.26
CA THR A 23 0.44 -6.36 -11.81
C THR A 23 0.58 -5.06 -11.01
N ILE A 24 1.59 -4.99 -10.14
CA ILE A 24 1.91 -3.76 -9.41
C ILE A 24 2.39 -2.67 -10.38
N ALA A 25 3.26 -2.98 -11.33
CA ALA A 25 3.73 -2.02 -12.32
C ALA A 25 2.58 -1.46 -13.19
N ARG A 26 1.61 -2.31 -13.56
CA ARG A 26 0.39 -1.89 -14.28
C ARG A 26 -0.48 -0.96 -13.44
N LEU A 27 -0.69 -1.29 -12.15
CA LEU A 27 -1.38 -0.41 -11.22
C LEU A 27 -0.71 0.97 -11.16
N GLU A 28 0.62 1.02 -11.07
CA GLU A 28 1.37 2.28 -10.96
C GLU A 28 1.35 3.13 -12.23
N ARG A 29 1.11 2.51 -13.40
CA ARG A 29 0.84 3.21 -14.65
C ARG A 29 -0.60 3.71 -14.79
N GLY A 30 -1.47 3.38 -13.84
CA GLY A 30 -2.89 3.74 -13.87
C GLY A 30 -3.73 2.86 -14.79
N GLU A 31 -3.25 1.66 -15.14
CA GLU A 31 -4.06 0.71 -15.90
C GLU A 31 -5.20 0.14 -15.06
N GLU A 32 -6.31 -0.16 -15.71
CA GLU A 32 -7.46 -0.79 -15.06
C GLU A 32 -7.14 -2.24 -14.67
N LEU A 33 -7.43 -2.58 -13.40
CA LEU A 33 -7.27 -3.91 -12.85
C LEU A 33 -8.62 -4.42 -12.33
N LYS A 34 -8.70 -5.73 -12.13
CA LYS A 34 -9.89 -6.33 -11.48
C LYS A 34 -10.06 -5.74 -10.08
N ALA A 35 -11.29 -5.50 -9.68
CA ALA A 35 -11.61 -4.98 -8.34
C ALA A 35 -10.97 -5.82 -7.22
N SER A 36 -11.01 -7.16 -7.33
CA SER A 36 -10.37 -8.05 -6.35
C SER A 36 -8.85 -7.88 -6.25
N THR A 37 -8.18 -7.53 -7.35
CA THR A 37 -6.73 -7.25 -7.37
C THR A 37 -6.44 -5.93 -6.67
N VAL A 38 -7.25 -4.90 -6.91
CA VAL A 38 -7.12 -3.61 -6.24
C VAL A 38 -7.34 -3.78 -4.73
N GLU A 39 -8.35 -4.53 -4.32
CA GLU A 39 -8.64 -4.80 -2.90
C GLU A 39 -7.52 -5.59 -2.21
N ALA A 40 -6.92 -6.58 -2.88
CA ALA A 40 -5.77 -7.31 -2.35
C ALA A 40 -4.56 -6.38 -2.10
N ILE A 41 -4.27 -5.51 -3.06
CA ILE A 41 -3.17 -4.53 -2.96
C ILE A 41 -3.44 -3.50 -1.86
N ARG A 42 -4.68 -2.98 -1.78
CA ARG A 42 -5.13 -2.04 -0.74
C ARG A 42 -4.97 -2.67 0.64
N SER A 43 -5.44 -3.90 0.81
CA SER A 43 -5.37 -4.64 2.08
C SER A 43 -3.93 -4.89 2.53
N ALA A 44 -3.04 -5.27 1.61
CA ALA A 44 -1.62 -5.48 1.93
C ALA A 44 -0.94 -4.19 2.45
N LEU A 45 -1.23 -3.05 1.80
CA LEU A 45 -0.73 -1.76 2.25
C LEU A 45 -1.30 -1.38 3.62
N GLU A 46 -2.61 -1.58 3.84
CA GLU A 46 -3.26 -1.26 5.11
C GLU A 46 -2.74 -2.11 6.28
N ALA A 47 -2.43 -3.38 6.02
CA ALA A 47 -1.79 -4.29 6.96
C ALA A 47 -0.36 -3.87 7.30
N ALA A 48 0.37 -3.29 6.33
CA ALA A 48 1.71 -2.75 6.54
C ALA A 48 1.73 -1.39 7.26
N GLY A 49 0.55 -0.84 7.60
CA GLY A 49 0.42 0.41 8.34
C GLY A 49 0.07 1.63 7.49
N VAL A 50 -0.35 1.43 6.24
CA VAL A 50 -0.93 2.51 5.43
C VAL A 50 -2.39 2.73 5.84
N GLU A 51 -2.86 3.97 5.72
CA GLU A 51 -4.26 4.33 5.84
C GLU A 51 -4.64 5.21 4.64
N PHE A 52 -5.65 4.78 3.89
CA PHE A 52 -6.17 5.54 2.75
C PHE A 52 -7.25 6.49 3.23
N ILE A 53 -7.08 7.78 2.93
CA ILE A 53 -8.02 8.82 3.32
C ILE A 53 -8.83 9.21 2.07
N PRO A 54 -10.17 9.10 2.13
CA PRO A 54 -11.02 9.52 1.02
C PRO A 54 -10.87 11.03 0.80
N GLU A 55 -11.16 11.47 -0.43
CA GLU A 55 -11.11 12.87 -0.78
C GLU A 55 -12.06 13.71 0.08
N ASN A 56 -11.52 14.77 0.70
CA ASN A 56 -12.29 15.70 1.55
C ASN A 56 -12.15 17.16 1.08
N GLY A 57 -11.92 17.39 -0.22
CA GLY A 57 -11.74 18.71 -0.83
C GLY A 57 -10.31 19.04 -1.26
N GLY A 58 -9.32 18.23 -0.86
CA GLY A 58 -7.90 18.36 -1.26
C GLY A 58 -7.35 17.21 -2.12
N GLY A 59 -8.21 16.31 -2.61
CA GLY A 59 -7.83 15.05 -3.25
C GLY A 59 -7.68 13.88 -2.27
N ALA A 60 -7.58 12.66 -2.80
CA ALA A 60 -7.34 11.45 -2.02
C ALA A 60 -5.92 11.43 -1.41
N GLY A 61 -5.80 10.90 -0.18
CA GLY A 61 -4.56 10.94 0.60
C GLY A 61 -4.13 9.58 1.14
N VAL A 62 -2.87 9.54 1.62
CA VAL A 62 -2.29 8.38 2.31
C VAL A 62 -1.63 8.85 3.60
N ARG A 63 -1.89 8.15 4.72
CA ARG A 63 -1.25 8.36 6.02
C ARG A 63 -0.57 7.09 6.50
N LEU A 64 0.49 7.22 7.30
CA LEU A 64 1.09 6.11 8.03
C LEU A 64 0.45 6.03 9.42
N LYS A 65 -0.02 4.84 9.80
CA LYS A 65 -0.43 4.53 11.16
C LYS A 65 0.79 4.70 12.07
N LEU A 66 0.58 5.36 13.21
CA LEU A 66 1.61 5.48 14.24
C LEU A 66 1.98 4.07 14.73
N LYS A 67 3.17 3.58 14.36
CA LYS A 67 3.76 2.46 15.07
C LYS A 67 4.09 2.94 16.47
N ARG A 68 3.54 2.26 17.48
CA ARG A 68 3.90 2.53 18.86
C ARG A 68 5.41 2.27 18.99
N ILE A 69 6.17 3.28 19.44
CA ILE A 69 7.65 3.28 19.48
C ILE A 69 8.24 2.00 20.10
N VAL A 70 7.51 1.37 21.03
CA VAL A 70 7.86 0.08 21.66
C VAL A 70 8.00 -1.11 20.71
N GLU A 71 7.39 -1.12 19.52
CA GLU A 71 7.58 -2.21 18.54
C GLU A 71 8.79 -2.00 17.62
N ILE A 72 9.22 -0.75 17.45
CA ILE A 72 10.39 -0.37 16.63
C ILE A 72 11.68 -0.68 17.39
N LEU A 73 11.65 -0.50 18.71
CA LEU A 73 12.73 -0.81 19.64
C LEU A 73 12.36 -2.07 20.41
N LYS A 74 12.43 -3.25 19.77
CA LYS A 74 12.43 -4.53 20.51
C LYS A 74 13.73 -4.66 21.34
N ILE A 75 13.81 -3.89 22.42
CA ILE A 75 14.69 -4.06 23.58
C ILE A 75 13.91 -4.72 24.71
#